data_AF-A0A1H0HSV5-F1
#
_entry.id   AF-A0A1H0HSV5-F1
#
_cell.length_a   1.000
_cell.length_b   1.000
_cell.length_c   1.000
_cell.angle_alpha   90.00
_cell.angle_beta   90.00
_cell.angle_gamma   90.00
#
_symmetry.space_group_name_H-M   'P 1'
#
loop_
_entity.id
_entity.type
_entity.pdbx_description
1 polymer ?
#
loop_
_entity_poly.entity_id
_entity_poly.type
_entity_poly.pdbx_seq_one_letter_code
_entity_poly.pdbx_strand_id
1 'polypeptide(L)' 'MTTHKEPSPEALANVTEQNVETRSHPVLPEEEQAIADTGLEETAAELILAESEERTLHPDPDDAQGAHRTSADTADLP' A
#
# COMPACT_ATOMS: atom_id res chain seq x y z
N MET A 1 -25.65 -20.83 -1.00
CA MET A 1 -24.66 -21.44 -1.91
C MET A 1 -24.36 -20.42 -3.00
N THR A 2 -23.30 -19.63 -2.81
CA THR A 2 -22.79 -18.77 -3.88
C THR A 2 -22.06 -19.67 -4.85
N THR A 3 -22.61 -19.86 -6.04
CA THR A 3 -21.89 -20.56 -7.10
C THR A 3 -20.76 -19.63 -7.55
N HIS A 4 -19.51 -19.99 -7.24
CA HIS A 4 -18.34 -19.35 -7.85
C HIS A 4 -18.29 -19.77 -9.31
N LYS A 5 -19.16 -19.17 -10.13
CA LYS A 5 -19.17 -19.37 -11.57
C LYS A 5 -17.97 -18.62 -12.14
N GLU A 6 -17.16 -19.32 -12.93
CA GLU A 6 -16.06 -18.68 -13.64
C GLU A 6 -16.60 -17.56 -14.55
N PRO A 7 -15.89 -16.41 -14.64
CA PRO A 7 -16.26 -15.33 -15.54
C PRO A 7 -16.31 -15.82 -16.99
N SER A 8 -17.18 -15.24 -17.81
CA SER A 8 -17.19 -15.57 -19.24
C SER A 8 -15.88 -15.10 -19.91
N PRO A 9 -15.47 -15.72 -21.02
CA PRO A 9 -14.32 -15.26 -21.79
C PRO A 9 -14.42 -13.78 -22.21
N GLU A 10 -15.63 -13.32 -22.53
CA GLU A 10 -15.92 -11.92 -22.87
C GLU A 10 -15.71 -10.99 -21.67
N ALA A 11 -16.07 -11.43 -20.46
CA ALA A 11 -15.84 -10.66 -19.24
C ALA A 11 -14.34 -10.52 -18.96
N LEU A 12 -13.56 -11.59 -19.17
CA LEU A 12 -12.10 -11.56 -19.02
C LEU A 12 -11.44 -10.64 -20.06
N ALA A 13 -11.90 -10.68 -21.31
CA ALA A 13 -11.38 -9.81 -22.37
C ALA A 13 -11.65 -8.32 -22.12
N ASN A 14 -12.66 -7.99 -21.31
CA ASN A 14 -12.98 -6.62 -20.91
C ASN A 14 -12.14 -6.11 -19.72
N VAL A 15 -11.32 -6.95 -19.09
CA VAL A 15 -10.38 -6.52 -18.04
C VAL A 15 -9.13 -5.95 -18.70
N THR A 16 -8.97 -4.62 -18.62
CA THR A 16 -7.78 -3.90 -19.09
C THR A 16 -7.01 -3.32 -17.92
N GLU A 17 -5.72 -3.02 -18.08
CA GLU A 17 -4.91 -2.37 -17.05
C GLU A 17 -5.54 -1.05 -16.60
N GLN A 18 -6.03 -0.24 -17.55
CA GLN A 18 -6.75 1.00 -17.27
C GLN A 18 -8.02 0.78 -16.42
N ASN A 19 -8.78 -0.30 -16.67
CA ASN A 19 -9.97 -0.62 -15.88
C ASN A 19 -9.62 -1.04 -14.45
N VAL A 20 -8.46 -1.66 -14.24
CA VAL A 20 -7.96 -2.03 -12.91
C VAL A 20 -7.53 -0.77 -12.16
N GLU A 21 -6.68 0.06 -12.78
CA GLU A 21 -6.14 1.28 -12.19
C GLU A 21 -7.24 2.30 -11.82
N THR A 22 -8.24 2.48 -12.68
CA THR A 22 -9.31 3.45 -12.42
C THR A 22 -10.34 2.96 -11.40
N ARG A 23 -10.52 1.64 -11.24
CA ARG A 23 -11.43 1.06 -10.25
C ARG A 23 -10.81 0.85 -8.87
N SER A 24 -9.48 0.91 -8.76
CA SER A 24 -8.81 0.88 -7.46
C SER A 24 -8.91 2.21 -6.71
N HIS A 25 -9.38 3.27 -7.37
CA HIS A 25 -9.65 4.55 -6.73
C HIS A 25 -11.14 4.62 -6.37
N PRO A 26 -11.50 4.86 -5.09
CA PRO A 26 -12.89 5.04 -4.71
C PRO A 26 -13.46 6.21 -5.50
N VAL A 27 -14.54 5.95 -6.24
CA VAL A 27 -15.17 6.96 -7.13
C VAL A 27 -16.33 7.64 -6.41
N LEU A 28 -16.89 6.96 -5.41
CA LEU A 28 -18.06 7.41 -4.67
C LEU A 28 -17.70 7.75 -3.21
N PRO A 29 -18.29 8.81 -2.63
CA PRO A 29 -18.06 9.17 -1.24
C PRO A 29 -18.36 8.04 -0.24
N GLU A 30 -19.35 7.19 -0.53
CA GLU A 30 -19.66 6.02 0.30
C GLU A 30 -18.56 4.94 0.29
N GLU A 31 -17.79 4.82 -0.79
CA GLU A 31 -16.65 3.89 -0.87
C GLU A 31 -15.46 4.42 -0.06
N GLU A 32 -15.24 5.72 -0.12
CA GLU A 32 -14.24 6.42 0.70
C GLU A 32 -14.60 6.32 2.19
N GLN A 33 -15.87 6.51 2.54
CA GLN A 33 -16.38 6.33 3.90
C GLN A 33 -16.21 4.87 4.36
N ALA A 34 -16.49 3.88 3.51
CA ALA A 34 -16.30 2.48 3.86
C ALA A 34 -14.84 2.12 4.12
N ILE A 35 -13.89 2.77 3.44
CA ILE A 35 -12.45 2.62 3.70
C ILE A 35 -12.07 3.31 5.02
N ALA A 36 -12.53 4.54 5.26
CA ALA A 36 -12.30 5.25 6.52
C ALA A 36 -12.89 4.51 7.73
N ASP A 37 -14.09 3.95 7.60
CA ASP A 37 -14.79 3.19 8.64
C ASP A 37 -14.09 1.85 8.99
N THR A 38 -13.12 1.41 8.18
CA THR A 38 -12.31 0.22 8.52
C THR A 38 -11.37 0.46 9.69
N GLY A 39 -11.05 1.73 10.03
CA GLY A 39 -10.08 2.08 11.07
C GLY A 39 -8.64 1.64 10.78
N LEU A 40 -8.36 1.22 9.54
CA LEU A 40 -7.05 0.75 9.12
C LEU A 40 -6.02 1.88 9.13
N GLU A 41 -6.42 3.10 8.79
CA GLU A 41 -5.54 4.27 8.78
C GLU A 41 -5.12 4.66 10.20
N GLU A 42 -6.06 4.70 11.15
CA GLU A 42 -5.77 4.96 12.56
C GLU A 42 -4.87 3.89 13.15
N THR A 43 -5.16 2.61 12.87
CA THR A 43 -4.33 1.49 13.34
C THR A 43 -2.90 1.56 12.78
N ALA A 44 -2.77 1.89 11.50
CA ALA A 44 -1.46 2.08 10.87
C ALA A 44 -0.72 3.28 11.46
N ALA A 45 -1.42 4.40 11.69
CA ALA A 45 -0.85 5.60 12.29
C ALA A 45 -0.36 5.36 13.72
N GLU A 46 -1.15 4.66 14.55
CA GLU A 46 -0.75 4.28 15.91
C GLU A 46 0.51 3.40 15.91
N LEU A 47 0.57 2.43 14.99
CA LEU A 47 1.71 1.52 14.88
C LEU A 47 2.98 2.26 14.46
N ILE A 48 2.87 3.17 13.48
CA ILE A 48 3.99 4.03 13.04
C ILE A 48 4.46 4.94 14.18
N LEU A 49 3.54 5.53 14.96
CA LEU A 49 3.89 6.40 16.08
C LEU A 49 4.61 5.60 17.18
N ALA A 50 4.10 4.42 17.53
CA ALA A 50 4.74 3.55 18.51
C ALA A 50 6.16 3.12 18.07
N GLU A 51 6.33 2.74 16.80
CA GLU A 51 7.65 2.42 16.23
C GLU A 51 8.58 3.65 16.26
N SER A 52 8.06 4.84 15.94
CA SER A 52 8.83 6.09 15.94
C SER A 52 9.28 6.49 17.35
N GLU A 53 8.44 6.29 18.37
CA GLU A 53 8.80 6.49 19.76
C GLU A 53 9.88 5.50 20.21
N GLU A 54 9.77 4.22 19.83
CA GLU A 54 10.78 3.20 20.10
C GLU A 54 12.12 3.56 19.45
N ARG A 55 12.14 3.96 18.18
CA ARG A 55 13.35 4.39 17.47
C ARG A 55 13.97 5.68 18.01
N THR A 56 13.17 6.54 18.63
CA THR A 56 13.68 7.74 19.32
C THR A 56 14.46 7.36 20.58
N LEU A 57 13.99 6.34 21.31
CA LEU A 57 14.64 5.82 22.52
C LEU A 57 15.80 4.88 22.20
N HIS A 58 15.68 4.12 21.11
CA HIS A 58 16.62 3.11 20.63
C HIS A 58 17.03 3.42 19.18
N PRO A 59 17.78 4.52 18.96
CA PRO A 59 18.19 4.89 17.61
C PRO A 59 19.07 3.81 17.00
N ASP A 60 18.74 3.41 15.77
CA ASP A 60 19.58 2.49 15.00
C ASP A 60 20.90 3.21 14.66
N PRO A 61 22.08 2.65 14.98
CA PRO A 61 23.35 3.22 14.56
C PRO A 61 23.43 3.47 13.05
N ASP A 62 22.73 2.69 12.23
CA ASP A 62 22.70 2.84 10.76
C ASP A 62 21.84 4.04 10.30
N ASP A 63 20.85 4.47 11.09
CA ASP A 63 20.03 5.67 10.83
C ASP A 63 20.87 6.95 10.93
N ALA A 64 21.78 7.02 11.90
CA ALA A 64 22.66 8.17 12.13
C ALA A 64 23.84 8.24 11.15
N GLN A 65 24.19 7.12 10.51
CA GLN A 65 25.31 7.02 9.57
C GLN A 65 24.87 7.07 8.10
N GLY A 66 23.56 7.18 7.82
CA GLY A 66 23.05 7.30 6.46
C GLY A 66 23.30 6.04 5.63
N ALA A 67 23.23 4.85 6.25
CA ALA A 67 23.46 3.57 5.58
C ALA A 67 22.38 3.20 4.53
N HIS A 68 21.46 4.12 4.23
CA HIS A 68 20.60 4.00 3.06
C HIS A 68 21.45 4.10 1.81
N ARG A 69 21.40 3.07 0.96
CA ARG A 69 22.00 3.12 -0.38
C ARG A 69 21.46 4.34 -1.12
N THR A 70 22.35 5.19 -1.58
CA THR A 70 21.99 6.30 -2.44
C THR A 70 21.75 5.79 -3.86
N SER A 71 21.02 6.53 -4.69
CA SER A 71 20.81 6.15 -6.09
C SER A 71 22.14 5.98 -6.86
N ALA A 72 23.20 6.67 -6.43
CA ALA A 72 24.54 6.53 -6.99
C ALA A 72 25.18 5.16 -6.66
N ASP A 73 24.87 4.56 -5.50
CA ASP A 73 25.44 3.28 -5.07
C ASP A 73 24.89 2.08 -5.86
N THR A 74 23.79 2.27 -6.58
CA THR A 74 23.14 1.22 -7.40
C THR A 74 23.14 1.52 -8.89
N ALA A 75 23.56 2.71 -9.31
CA ALA A 75 23.49 3.15 -10.71
C ALA A 75 24.41 2.34 -11.64
N ASP A 76 25.52 1.82 -11.11
CA ASP A 76 26.55 1.10 -11.87
C ASP A 76 26.66 -0.40 -11.50
N LEU A 77 25.64 -0.97 -10.84
CA LEU A 77 25.59 -2.42 -10.64
C LEU A 77 25.28 -3.10 -12.00
N PRO A 78 26.06 -4.12 -12.41
CA PRO A 78 25.94 -4.77 -13.72
C PRO A 78 24.65 -5.56 -13.90
#